data_AF-A0A7V3A738-F1
#
_entry.id   AF-A0A7V3A738-F1
#
_cell.length_a   1.000
_cell.length_b   1.000
_cell.length_c   1.000
_cell.angle_alpha   90.00
_cell.angle_beta   90.00
_cell.angle_gamma   90.00
#
_symmetry.space_group_name_H-M   'P 1'
#
loop_
_entity.id
_entity.type
_entity.pdbx_description
1 polymer ?
#
loop_
_entity_poly.entity_id
_entity_poly.type
_entity_poly.pdbx_seq_one_letter_code
_entity_poly.pdbx_strand_id
1 'polypeptide(L)'
;MSNKFVKLNQAIARASLSLLLLSVLAAWGPFLVAQRQQAKVIPLPELESASLVRAEHGKIYIQDKKDIAVYSLDTGRFLKRIGRPGQGPGEFTFLGSFCLVGDQLIAADIGKTLIFSADGEYLGQVLPPSRIMRYPYLPVGHHFIGVPLERKEDGTELPLKLIVYDQNGKPVQSILEVPDVLPPPPPRPGASLPSGKRKNLMVREYFDYLVYDNKIFVADSTKGLSISVFDETGNLLYEIRHPVDRIKVTKEYQEKIINNLTEIFRQNNQPIFPDYFPAFVAMKIDGGKIYVVTSARKGNFNEVIVMDLSGKILERSFRFPKEIGYFVPNSFAQSFDVEQGKFVWVEYNEPAAQYELHIY
;
A
#
# COMPACT_ATOMS: atom_id res chain seq x y z
N MET A 1 13.04 -17.10 -93.78
CA MET A 1 12.92 -15.86 -94.57
C MET A 1 11.63 -15.15 -94.17
N SER A 2 11.79 -13.92 -93.66
CA SER A 2 10.85 -12.77 -93.59
C SER A 2 9.33 -13.00 -93.42
N ASN A 3 8.72 -12.66 -92.27
CA ASN A 3 8.27 -11.33 -91.78
C ASN A 3 6.90 -10.85 -92.33
N LYS A 4 5.96 -10.51 -91.42
CA LYS A 4 5.06 -9.32 -91.41
C LYS A 4 4.14 -9.38 -90.17
N PHE A 5 4.39 -8.52 -89.15
CA PHE A 5 3.64 -7.29 -88.82
C PHE A 5 2.12 -7.50 -88.67
N VAL A 6 1.56 -7.53 -87.46
CA VAL A 6 1.16 -6.40 -86.57
C VAL A 6 -0.15 -5.70 -87.01
N LYS A 7 -1.04 -5.53 -86.01
CA LYS A 7 -2.23 -4.65 -85.91
C LYS A 7 -3.50 -5.15 -86.63
N LEU A 8 -4.72 -4.94 -86.12
CA LEU A 8 -5.27 -4.34 -84.89
C LEU A 8 -6.79 -4.45 -85.07
N ASN A 9 -7.55 -4.73 -84.01
CA ASN A 9 -8.90 -4.19 -83.91
C ASN A 9 -9.10 -3.60 -82.52
N GLN A 10 -9.06 -2.27 -82.53
CA GLN A 10 -9.83 -1.34 -81.69
C GLN A 10 -11.33 -1.71 -81.74
N ALA A 11 -12.22 -1.36 -80.82
CA ALA A 11 -12.23 -0.58 -79.60
C ALA A 11 -13.65 -0.74 -78.98
N ILE A 12 -13.91 0.05 -77.92
CA ILE A 12 -15.18 0.30 -77.18
C ILE A 12 -15.22 -0.52 -75.87
N ALA A 13 -14.64 -0.04 -74.77
CA ALA A 13 -15.02 1.12 -73.95
C ALA A 13 -16.39 1.00 -73.26
N ARG A 14 -16.37 0.70 -71.95
CA ARG A 14 -17.03 1.52 -70.90
C ARG A 14 -16.67 1.02 -69.50
N ALA A 15 -16.33 1.99 -68.67
CA ALA A 15 -15.95 1.87 -67.27
C ALA A 15 -17.16 1.58 -66.38
N SER A 16 -16.98 0.69 -65.40
CA SER A 16 -17.48 0.81 -64.02
C SER A 16 -17.28 -0.49 -63.23
N LEU A 17 -16.20 -0.61 -62.45
CA LEU A 17 -16.33 -0.78 -61.00
C LEU A 17 -14.97 -0.64 -60.31
N SER A 18 -14.92 0.41 -59.52
CA SER A 18 -13.86 0.84 -58.64
C SER A 18 -13.96 0.14 -57.28
N LEU A 19 -12.83 0.08 -56.57
CA LEU A 19 -12.69 0.16 -55.10
C LEU A 19 -13.70 -0.62 -54.23
N LEU A 20 -13.24 -1.68 -53.57
CA LEU A 20 -13.30 -1.87 -52.10
C LEU A 20 -12.79 -3.26 -51.73
N LEU A 21 -11.52 -3.34 -51.33
CA LEU A 21 -11.03 -4.23 -50.26
C LEU A 21 -9.61 -3.77 -49.88
N LEU A 22 -9.51 -2.46 -49.57
CA LEU A 22 -8.54 -1.98 -48.60
C LEU A 22 -9.02 -2.40 -47.21
N SER A 23 -8.05 -2.66 -46.32
CA SER A 23 -8.15 -2.77 -44.86
C SER A 23 -8.81 -4.00 -44.22
N VAL A 24 -8.12 -5.14 -44.14
CA VAL A 24 -8.18 -6.03 -42.94
C VAL A 24 -6.83 -6.70 -42.60
N LEU A 25 -5.68 -6.20 -43.09
CA LEU A 25 -4.35 -6.74 -42.71
C LEU A 25 -3.57 -5.84 -41.73
N ALA A 26 -4.25 -4.90 -41.07
CA ALA A 26 -3.68 -4.00 -40.07
C ALA A 26 -4.54 -3.90 -38.79
N ALA A 27 -5.04 -5.04 -38.31
CA ALA A 27 -5.86 -5.08 -37.09
C ALA A 27 -5.76 -6.42 -36.33
N TRP A 28 -4.57 -7.03 -36.30
CA TRP A 28 -4.24 -8.19 -35.47
C TRP A 28 -2.75 -8.10 -35.13
N GLY A 29 -2.27 -7.36 -34.16
CA GLY A 29 -2.89 -6.59 -33.10
C GLY A 29 -1.77 -6.42 -32.06
N PRO A 30 -1.66 -5.27 -31.38
CA PRO A 30 -0.97 -5.19 -30.09
C PRO A 30 -1.58 -6.11 -29.00
N PHE A 31 -2.50 -7.01 -29.37
CA PHE A 31 -3.24 -7.94 -28.54
C PHE A 31 -2.50 -9.26 -28.26
N LEU A 32 -1.21 -9.36 -28.57
CA LEU A 32 -0.37 -10.53 -28.31
C LEU A 32 0.68 -10.35 -27.20
N VAL A 33 0.55 -9.34 -26.34
CA VAL A 33 1.22 -9.33 -25.03
C VAL A 33 0.27 -8.79 -23.95
N ALA A 34 -0.94 -9.34 -23.88
CA ALA A 34 -1.57 -9.54 -22.58
C ALA A 34 -1.29 -10.99 -22.19
N GLN A 35 -0.01 -11.31 -21.94
CA GLN A 35 0.25 -12.45 -21.07
C GLN A 35 -0.59 -12.18 -19.82
N ARG A 36 -1.51 -13.10 -19.50
CA ARG A 36 -2.10 -13.16 -18.17
C ARG A 36 -0.91 -13.37 -17.24
N GLN A 37 -0.30 -12.29 -16.79
CA GLN A 37 0.77 -12.33 -15.81
C GLN A 37 0.12 -12.93 -14.57
N GLN A 38 0.37 -14.21 -14.34
CA GLN A 38 -0.09 -14.87 -13.13
C GLN A 38 0.99 -14.60 -12.10
N ALA A 39 0.58 -14.24 -10.89
CA ALA A 39 1.55 -14.04 -9.81
C ALA A 39 2.39 -15.32 -9.67
N LYS A 40 3.71 -15.17 -9.56
CA LYS A 40 4.58 -16.24 -9.10
C LYS A 40 4.21 -16.53 -7.65
N VAL A 41 3.74 -17.74 -7.39
CA VAL A 41 3.32 -18.19 -6.05
C VAL A 41 4.38 -19.11 -5.47
N ILE A 42 4.82 -18.83 -4.26
CA ILE A 42 5.93 -19.50 -3.61
C ILE A 42 5.48 -19.90 -2.20
N PRO A 43 5.43 -21.20 -1.87
CA PRO A 43 5.04 -21.63 -0.54
C PRO A 43 6.10 -21.22 0.48
N LEU A 44 5.65 -20.74 1.64
CA LEU A 44 6.47 -20.29 2.76
C LEU A 44 6.13 -21.12 4.03
N PRO A 45 6.46 -22.43 4.04
CA PRO A 45 6.15 -23.31 5.18
C PRO A 45 6.87 -22.93 6.48
N GLU A 46 7.90 -22.09 6.41
CA GLU A 46 8.66 -21.60 7.55
C GLU A 46 7.99 -20.43 8.29
N LEU A 47 6.97 -19.79 7.69
CA LEU A 47 6.27 -18.69 8.33
C LEU A 47 5.20 -19.21 9.26
N GLU A 48 5.17 -18.69 10.49
CA GLU A 48 4.12 -19.00 11.46
C GLU A 48 3.03 -17.93 11.45
N SER A 49 3.37 -16.69 11.05
CA SER A 49 2.44 -15.60 10.82
C SER A 49 2.98 -14.66 9.75
N ALA A 50 2.12 -14.05 8.95
CA ALA A 50 2.52 -12.99 8.03
C ALA A 50 1.55 -11.81 8.14
N SER A 51 2.06 -10.66 8.57
CA SER A 51 1.26 -9.44 8.79
C SER A 51 1.72 -8.25 7.96
N LEU A 52 3.02 -8.03 7.86
CA LEU A 52 3.62 -6.89 7.17
C LEU A 52 4.56 -7.37 6.08
N VAL A 53 4.46 -6.75 4.90
CA VAL A 53 5.34 -7.05 3.76
C VAL A 53 6.00 -5.76 3.31
N ARG A 54 7.32 -5.78 3.15
CA ARG A 54 8.08 -4.72 2.47
C ARG A 54 8.96 -5.30 1.37
N ALA A 55 9.23 -4.53 0.32
CA ALA A 55 10.20 -4.90 -0.70
C ALA A 55 11.09 -3.72 -1.05
N GLU A 56 12.40 -3.98 -1.02
CA GLU A 56 13.44 -3.00 -1.35
C GLU A 56 14.77 -3.76 -1.53
N HIS A 57 15.68 -3.22 -2.33
CA HIS A 57 17.03 -3.78 -2.56
C HIS A 57 17.04 -5.25 -3.01
N GLY A 58 16.07 -5.66 -3.83
CA GLY A 58 15.89 -7.01 -4.35
C GLY A 58 15.50 -8.03 -3.29
N LYS A 59 14.96 -7.57 -2.15
CA LYS A 59 14.60 -8.39 -0.99
C LYS A 59 13.17 -8.12 -0.58
N ILE A 60 12.52 -9.16 -0.08
CA ILE A 60 11.18 -9.09 0.51
C ILE A 60 11.31 -9.37 2.00
N TYR A 61 10.83 -8.45 2.82
CA TYR A 61 10.86 -8.52 4.28
C TYR A 61 9.43 -8.80 4.76
N ILE A 62 9.26 -9.85 5.55
CA ILE A 62 7.96 -10.28 6.05
C ILE A 62 8.05 -10.36 7.57
N GLN A 63 7.16 -9.64 8.26
CA GLN A 63 7.03 -9.82 9.71
C GLN A 63 6.49 -11.22 10.00
N ASP A 64 7.24 -11.98 10.79
CA ASP A 64 6.86 -13.31 11.26
C ASP A 64 6.87 -13.34 12.79
N LYS A 65 5.68 -13.20 13.38
CA LYS A 65 5.48 -13.03 14.83
C LYS A 65 6.36 -11.93 15.43
N LYS A 66 7.55 -12.29 15.91
CA LYS A 66 8.49 -11.44 16.66
C LYS A 66 9.86 -11.34 15.99
N ASP A 67 9.97 -11.71 14.73
CA ASP A 67 11.14 -11.42 13.90
C ASP A 67 10.70 -11.02 12.48
N ILE A 68 11.67 -10.82 11.60
CA ILE A 68 11.44 -10.47 10.20
C ILE A 68 12.14 -11.49 9.32
N ALA A 69 11.39 -12.28 8.58
CA ALA A 69 11.91 -13.20 7.58
C ALA A 69 12.23 -12.44 6.28
N VAL A 70 13.39 -12.71 5.69
CA VAL A 70 13.88 -12.04 4.49
C VAL A 70 14.03 -13.04 3.35
N TYR A 71 13.47 -12.69 2.19
CA TYR A 71 13.47 -13.49 0.98
C TYR A 71 14.07 -12.70 -0.18
N SER A 72 14.55 -13.39 -1.21
CA SER A 72 14.96 -12.75 -2.46
C SER A 72 13.73 -12.40 -3.31
N LEU A 73 13.65 -11.18 -3.85
CA LEU A 73 12.57 -10.78 -4.77
C LEU A 73 12.56 -11.63 -6.04
N ASP A 74 13.72 -11.88 -6.63
CA ASP A 74 13.81 -12.60 -7.91
C ASP A 74 13.48 -14.09 -7.77
N THR A 75 14.06 -14.72 -6.75
CA THR A 75 13.95 -16.18 -6.58
C THR A 75 12.82 -16.58 -5.65
N GLY A 76 12.47 -15.74 -4.68
CA GLY A 76 11.63 -16.05 -3.53
C GLY A 76 12.27 -16.98 -2.52
N ARG A 77 13.58 -17.24 -2.63
CA ARG A 77 14.30 -18.07 -1.68
C ARG A 77 14.44 -17.34 -0.36
N PHE A 78 14.22 -18.04 0.74
CA PHE A 78 14.59 -17.58 2.08
C PHE A 78 16.08 -17.24 2.14
N LEU A 79 16.39 -16.11 2.78
CA LEU A 79 17.74 -15.60 2.94
C LEU A 79 18.17 -15.65 4.41
N LYS A 80 17.40 -15.04 5.31
CA LYS A 80 17.73 -14.92 6.74
C LYS A 80 16.53 -14.43 7.55
N ARG A 81 16.68 -14.41 8.88
CA ARG A 81 15.81 -13.68 9.81
C ARG A 81 16.55 -12.48 10.40
N ILE A 82 15.81 -11.41 10.68
CA ILE A 82 16.32 -10.19 11.34
C ILE A 82 15.62 -10.08 12.69
N GLY A 83 16.44 -9.92 13.73
CA GLY A 83 16.01 -9.86 15.13
C GLY A 83 15.47 -11.20 15.65
N ARG A 84 15.08 -11.18 16.92
CA ARG A 84 14.51 -12.32 17.65
C ARG A 84 13.81 -11.83 18.92
N PRO A 85 12.98 -12.65 19.58
CA PRO A 85 12.39 -12.30 20.87
C PRO A 85 13.46 -12.02 21.92
N GLY A 86 13.36 -10.90 22.64
CA GLY A 86 14.25 -10.56 23.73
C GLY A 86 14.26 -9.07 24.10
N GLN A 87 15.21 -8.68 24.93
CA GLN A 87 15.37 -7.30 25.41
C GLN A 87 16.76 -6.72 25.13
N GLY A 88 17.70 -7.55 24.65
CA GLY A 88 19.05 -7.13 24.30
C GLY A 88 19.13 -6.28 23.03
N PRO A 89 20.34 -5.83 22.67
CA PRO A 89 20.59 -5.13 21.41
C PRO A 89 20.13 -5.95 20.20
N GLY A 90 19.32 -5.33 19.34
CA GLY A 90 18.75 -5.99 18.16
C GLY A 90 17.62 -7.00 18.43
N GLU A 91 17.14 -7.12 19.67
CA GLU A 91 16.04 -8.03 20.04
C GLU A 91 14.72 -7.29 20.27
N PHE A 92 13.63 -7.95 19.89
CA PHE A 92 12.26 -7.43 19.96
C PHE A 92 11.53 -7.94 21.20
N THR A 93 11.02 -7.02 22.03
CA THR A 93 10.03 -7.37 23.06
C THR A 93 8.67 -7.59 22.41
N PHE A 94 8.28 -6.66 21.56
CA PHE A 94 7.08 -6.67 20.75
C PHE A 94 7.34 -5.96 19.41
N LEU A 95 7.51 -6.71 18.33
CA LEU A 95 7.62 -6.13 16.99
C LEU A 95 6.23 -5.64 16.55
N GLY A 96 6.00 -4.33 16.64
CA GLY A 96 4.71 -3.72 16.30
C GLY A 96 4.58 -3.42 14.81
N SER A 97 5.62 -2.85 14.22
CA SER A 97 5.70 -2.62 12.77
C SER A 97 7.14 -2.42 12.31
N PHE A 98 7.38 -2.46 11.01
CA PHE A 98 8.65 -2.02 10.44
C PHE A 98 8.47 -1.36 9.07
N CYS A 99 9.49 -0.64 8.62
CA CYS A 99 9.58 -0.06 7.29
C CYS A 99 11.05 0.02 6.85
N LEU A 100 11.27 0.32 5.57
CA LEU A 100 12.58 0.68 5.03
C LEU A 100 12.60 2.17 4.72
N VAL A 101 13.68 2.84 5.13
CA VAL A 101 13.95 4.25 4.83
C VAL A 101 15.39 4.32 4.34
N GLY A 102 15.56 4.45 3.02
CA GLY A 102 16.88 4.25 2.39
C GLY A 102 17.44 2.85 2.74
N ASP A 103 18.71 2.80 3.12
CA ASP A 103 19.40 1.55 3.50
C ASP A 103 19.11 1.06 4.93
N GLN A 104 18.14 1.66 5.61
CA GLN A 104 17.82 1.32 7.01
C GLN A 104 16.46 0.65 7.13
N LEU A 105 16.42 -0.45 7.89
CA LEU A 105 15.19 -1.05 8.38
C LEU A 105 14.89 -0.48 9.76
N ILE A 106 13.75 0.21 9.85
CA ILE A 106 13.28 0.87 11.08
C ILE A 106 12.15 0.03 11.66
N ALA A 107 12.37 -0.56 12.83
CA ALA A 107 11.42 -1.45 13.49
C ALA A 107 10.92 -0.83 14.80
N ALA A 108 9.59 -0.69 14.90
CA ALA A 108 8.92 -0.19 16.10
C ALA A 108 8.76 -1.33 17.12
N ASP A 109 9.41 -1.17 18.26
CA ASP A 109 9.18 -1.95 19.47
C ASP A 109 8.50 -1.06 20.53
N ILE A 110 7.93 -1.66 21.57
CA ILE A 110 7.23 -0.90 22.59
C ILE A 110 8.21 0.04 23.34
N GLY A 111 8.02 1.35 23.16
CA GLY A 111 8.85 2.38 23.79
C GLY A 111 10.27 2.55 23.23
N LYS A 112 10.63 1.87 22.14
CA LYS A 112 11.91 2.06 21.44
C LYS A 112 11.77 1.78 19.94
N THR A 113 12.56 2.46 19.12
CA THR A 113 12.69 2.16 17.70
C THR A 113 14.07 1.56 17.46
N LEU A 114 14.11 0.35 16.91
CA LEU A 114 15.34 -0.35 16.56
C LEU A 114 15.70 -0.05 15.10
N ILE A 115 16.98 0.21 14.85
CA ILE A 115 17.51 0.55 13.53
C ILE A 115 18.46 -0.56 13.12
N PHE A 116 18.19 -1.15 11.95
CA PHE A 116 19.04 -2.15 11.32
C PHE A 116 19.48 -1.65 9.96
N SER A 117 20.56 -2.19 9.41
CA SER A 117 20.84 -2.08 7.99
C SER A 117 19.80 -2.85 7.19
N ALA A 118 19.68 -2.59 5.88
CA ALA A 118 18.89 -3.43 4.97
C ALA A 118 19.37 -4.90 4.96
N ASP A 119 20.58 -5.17 5.43
CA ASP A 119 21.11 -6.52 5.67
C ASP A 119 20.84 -7.07 7.08
N GLY A 120 20.11 -6.36 7.92
CA GLY A 120 19.71 -6.85 9.23
C GLY A 120 20.78 -6.80 10.29
N GLU A 121 21.87 -6.07 10.05
CA GLU A 121 22.84 -5.76 11.09
C GLU A 121 22.25 -4.70 12.01
N TYR A 122 22.33 -4.91 13.33
CA TYR A 122 21.83 -3.93 14.29
C TYR A 122 22.74 -2.69 14.31
N LEU A 123 22.18 -1.52 13.99
CA LEU A 123 22.90 -0.25 13.94
C LEU A 123 22.70 0.58 15.21
N GLY A 124 21.61 0.36 15.93
CA GLY A 124 21.32 1.08 17.16
C GLY A 124 19.84 1.20 17.44
N GLN A 125 19.49 2.08 18.37
CA GLN A 125 18.11 2.35 18.74
C GLN A 125 17.92 3.80 19.15
N VAL A 126 16.69 4.29 19.00
CA VAL A 126 16.25 5.60 19.48
C VAL A 126 15.02 5.45 20.35
N LEU A 127 14.84 6.39 21.28
CA LEU A 127 13.65 6.45 22.12
C LEU A 127 12.65 7.42 21.47
N PRO A 128 11.48 6.96 21.02
CA PRO A 128 10.45 7.85 20.54
C PRO A 128 9.94 8.76 21.68
N PRO A 129 9.44 9.96 21.36
CA PRO A 129 8.96 10.93 22.35
C PRO A 129 7.72 10.46 23.13
N SER A 130 6.97 9.50 22.60
CA SER A 130 5.91 8.79 23.32
C SER A 130 6.17 7.29 23.33
N ARG A 131 5.79 6.63 24.43
CA ARG A 131 5.86 5.17 24.57
C ARG A 131 5.06 4.44 23.48
N ILE A 132 3.96 5.05 23.04
CA ILE A 132 3.11 4.51 21.98
C ILE A 132 3.11 5.51 20.84
N MET A 133 3.64 5.08 19.69
CA MET A 133 3.55 5.79 18.44
C MET A 133 2.46 5.12 17.61
N ARG A 134 1.46 5.88 17.16
CA ARG A 134 0.33 5.34 16.38
C ARG A 134 0.74 4.97 14.96
N TYR A 135 1.72 5.70 14.43
CA TYR A 135 2.41 5.45 13.17
C TYR A 135 3.93 5.37 13.42
N PRO A 136 4.72 4.72 12.54
CA PRO A 136 6.15 4.49 12.76
C PRO A 136 6.96 5.78 13.02
N TYR A 137 7.85 5.79 14.00
CA TYR A 137 8.77 6.92 14.20
C TYR A 137 9.95 6.81 13.23
N LEU A 138 9.97 7.65 12.19
CA LEU A 138 10.88 7.51 11.05
C LEU A 138 11.96 8.60 11.02
N PRO A 139 13.22 8.27 10.68
CA PRO A 139 14.20 9.29 10.36
C PRO A 139 13.83 10.00 9.05
N VAL A 140 14.12 11.30 8.96
CA VAL A 140 13.99 12.11 7.75
C VAL A 140 15.09 13.18 7.75
N GLY A 141 16.12 12.98 6.93
CA GLY A 141 17.33 13.83 6.96
C GLY A 141 17.94 13.89 8.37
N HIS A 142 18.05 15.11 8.92
CA HIS A 142 18.51 15.41 10.27
C HIS A 142 17.39 15.47 11.31
N HIS A 143 16.20 14.97 10.99
CA HIS A 143 15.01 15.01 11.85
C HIS A 143 14.36 13.62 11.96
N PHE A 144 13.28 13.56 12.73
CA PHE A 144 12.38 12.42 12.80
C PHE A 144 10.94 12.86 12.64
N ILE A 145 10.08 11.97 12.15
CA ILE A 145 8.64 12.19 11.99
C ILE A 145 7.85 11.10 12.69
N GLY A 146 6.78 11.47 13.41
CA GLY A 146 5.98 10.53 14.17
C GLY A 146 4.59 11.04 14.56
N VAL A 147 3.72 10.09 14.92
CA VAL A 147 2.40 10.39 15.48
C VAL A 147 2.34 9.81 16.91
N PRO A 148 2.68 10.59 17.94
CA PRO A 148 2.61 10.12 19.32
C PRO A 148 1.16 9.92 19.74
N LEU A 149 0.90 8.89 20.56
CA LEU A 149 -0.33 8.82 21.33
C LEU A 149 -0.14 9.63 22.61
N GLU A 150 -0.83 10.75 22.71
CA GLU A 150 -0.82 11.62 23.87
C GLU A 150 -2.14 11.54 24.63
N ARG A 151 -2.08 11.71 25.95
CA ARG A 151 -3.24 11.68 26.83
C ARG A 151 -3.21 12.85 27.79
N LYS A 152 -4.39 13.38 28.12
CA LYS A 152 -4.59 14.29 29.24
C LYS A 152 -4.37 13.55 30.57
N GLU A 153 -4.25 14.30 31.66
CA GLU A 153 -4.13 13.74 33.02
C GLU A 153 -5.31 12.83 33.39
N ASP A 154 -6.52 13.15 32.92
CA ASP A 154 -7.72 12.32 33.08
C ASP A 154 -7.72 11.03 32.23
N GLY A 155 -6.69 10.82 31.42
CA GLY A 155 -6.51 9.67 30.54
C GLY A 155 -7.26 9.74 29.22
N THR A 156 -7.91 10.86 28.90
CA THR A 156 -8.52 11.12 27.59
C THR A 156 -7.43 11.26 26.53
N GLU A 157 -7.58 10.56 25.40
CA GLU A 157 -6.65 10.68 24.27
C GLU A 157 -6.80 12.04 23.60
N LEU A 158 -5.67 12.69 23.32
CA LEU A 158 -5.63 13.93 22.54
C LEU A 158 -5.75 13.61 21.05
N PRO A 159 -6.22 14.57 20.23
CA PRO A 159 -6.19 14.42 18.78
C PRO A 159 -4.79 14.07 18.30
N LEU A 160 -4.71 13.06 17.43
CA LEU A 160 -3.44 12.59 16.88
C LEU A 160 -2.85 13.66 15.97
N LYS A 161 -1.58 13.98 16.16
CA LYS A 161 -0.86 14.97 15.33
C LYS A 161 0.37 14.33 14.73
N LEU A 162 0.65 14.67 13.49
CA LEU A 162 1.89 14.32 12.81
C LEU A 162 2.92 15.40 13.12
N ILE A 163 4.02 15.02 13.78
CA ILE A 163 4.98 15.94 14.37
C ILE A 163 6.40 15.59 13.90
N VAL A 164 7.13 16.62 13.49
CA VAL A 164 8.58 16.57 13.22
C VAL A 164 9.33 16.86 14.51
N TYR A 165 10.39 16.09 14.75
CA TYR A 165 11.24 16.15 15.93
C TYR A 165 12.71 16.33 15.53
N ASP A 166 13.50 16.98 16.39
CA ASP A 166 14.95 17.04 16.25
C ASP A 166 15.60 15.69 16.65
N GLN A 167 16.93 15.61 16.52
CA GLN A 167 17.72 14.42 16.89
C GLN A 167 17.62 14.04 18.37
N ASN A 168 17.19 14.95 19.25
CA ASN A 168 17.00 14.70 20.68
C ASN A 168 15.55 14.33 21.03
N GLY A 169 14.66 14.19 20.03
CA GLY A 169 13.25 13.89 20.22
C GLY A 169 12.41 15.09 20.67
N LYS A 170 12.93 16.32 20.57
CA LYS A 170 12.16 17.53 20.88
C LYS A 170 11.30 17.92 19.68
N PRO A 171 9.99 18.26 19.87
CA PRO A 171 9.14 18.67 18.76
C PRO A 171 9.66 19.97 18.12
N VAL A 172 9.80 19.94 16.79
CA VAL A 172 10.16 21.08 15.93
C VAL A 172 8.89 21.70 15.35
N GLN A 173 8.04 20.88 14.73
CA GLN A 173 6.83 21.35 14.07
C GLN A 173 5.72 20.31 14.10
N SER A 174 4.50 20.73 14.45
CA SER A 174 3.28 19.94 14.25
C SER A 174 2.74 20.25 12.85
N ILE A 175 2.80 19.29 11.92
CA ILE A 175 2.49 19.55 10.51
C ILE A 175 0.99 19.47 10.19
N LEU A 176 0.26 18.56 10.84
CA LEU A 176 -1.20 18.43 10.70
C LEU A 176 -1.82 17.56 11.82
N GLU A 177 -3.14 17.68 11.96
CA GLU A 177 -3.95 16.72 12.71
C GLU A 177 -4.28 15.51 11.81
N VAL A 178 -4.05 14.31 12.35
CA VAL A 178 -4.33 13.06 11.65
C VAL A 178 -5.85 12.82 11.67
N PRO A 179 -6.49 12.58 10.52
CA PRO A 179 -7.93 12.33 10.48
C PRO A 179 -8.30 11.06 11.24
N ASP A 180 -9.51 11.03 11.80
CA ASP A 180 -10.06 9.87 12.52
C ASP A 180 -10.43 8.73 11.54
N VAL A 181 -9.41 8.01 11.09
CA VAL A 181 -9.52 6.92 10.11
C VAL A 181 -9.21 5.54 10.68
N LEU A 182 -9.01 5.46 11.99
CA LEU A 182 -8.69 4.21 12.67
C LEU A 182 -9.89 3.74 13.49
N PRO A 183 -10.00 2.43 13.77
CA PRO A 183 -11.01 1.97 14.71
C PRO A 183 -10.71 2.55 16.10
N PRO A 184 -11.76 2.79 16.91
CA PRO A 184 -11.59 3.21 18.29
C PRO A 184 -10.77 2.15 19.04
N PRO A 185 -9.88 2.55 19.97
CA PRO A 185 -9.10 1.61 20.74
C PRO A 185 -10.01 0.67 21.54
N PRO A 186 -9.56 -0.56 21.83
CA PRO A 186 -10.30 -1.46 22.70
C PRO A 186 -10.50 -0.81 24.08
N PRO A 187 -11.63 -1.11 24.77
CA PRO A 187 -11.83 -0.64 26.14
C PRO A 187 -10.68 -1.11 27.04
N ARG A 188 -10.31 -0.27 28.02
CA ARG A 188 -9.32 -0.70 29.03
C ARG A 188 -9.87 -1.90 29.81
N PRO A 189 -9.01 -2.82 30.26
CA PRO A 189 -9.41 -3.87 31.20
C PRO A 189 -10.12 -3.24 32.42
N GLY A 190 -11.32 -3.73 32.75
CA GLY A 190 -12.14 -3.22 33.87
C GLY A 190 -13.00 -1.98 33.56
N ALA A 191 -12.95 -1.42 32.35
CA ALA A 191 -13.85 -0.32 31.98
C ALA A 191 -15.28 -0.83 31.74
N SER A 192 -16.27 -0.13 32.29
CA SER A 192 -17.69 -0.37 32.00
C SER A 192 -17.91 -0.22 30.49
N LEU A 193 -18.44 -1.25 29.83
CA LEU A 193 -18.88 -1.10 28.44
C LEU A 193 -20.08 -0.14 28.43
N PRO A 194 -20.11 0.85 27.52
CA PRO A 194 -21.28 1.71 27.36
C PRO A 194 -22.51 0.85 27.08
N SER A 195 -23.67 1.24 27.61
CA SER A 195 -24.92 0.56 27.31
C SER A 195 -25.28 0.74 25.83
N GLY A 196 -25.57 -0.36 25.14
CA GLY A 196 -25.96 -0.38 23.73
C GLY A 196 -24.82 -0.72 22.76
N LYS A 197 -25.19 -0.84 21.47
CA LYS A 197 -24.25 -1.20 20.41
C LYS A 197 -23.36 0.00 20.04
N ARG A 198 -22.05 -0.21 19.93
CA ARG A 198 -21.11 0.80 19.45
C ARG A 198 -21.23 0.96 17.94
N LYS A 199 -21.40 2.19 17.44
CA LYS A 199 -21.34 2.46 16.00
C LYS A 199 -19.93 2.18 15.50
N ASN A 200 -19.80 1.40 14.44
CA ASN A 200 -18.52 1.01 13.90
C ASN A 200 -18.54 1.19 12.38
N LEU A 201 -17.61 1.97 11.83
CA LEU A 201 -17.47 2.16 10.39
C LEU A 201 -16.89 0.90 9.74
N MET A 202 -17.56 0.38 8.73
CA MET A 202 -17.15 -0.83 8.00
C MET A 202 -16.25 -0.53 6.81
N VAL A 203 -16.23 0.73 6.39
CA VAL A 203 -15.34 1.29 5.38
C VAL A 203 -14.78 2.58 5.99
N ARG A 204 -13.47 2.69 6.05
CA ARG A 204 -12.77 3.87 6.55
C ARG A 204 -11.97 4.54 5.44
N GLU A 205 -11.63 5.80 5.68
CA GLU A 205 -10.67 6.52 4.86
C GLU A 205 -9.25 5.98 5.10
N TYR A 206 -8.33 6.28 4.20
CA TYR A 206 -6.92 5.95 4.26
C TYR A 206 -6.12 7.20 4.64
N PHE A 207 -5.26 7.02 5.63
CA PHE A 207 -4.22 7.97 5.98
C PHE A 207 -2.93 7.19 6.23
N ASP A 208 -1.82 7.74 5.76
CA ASP A 208 -0.49 7.21 6.04
C ASP A 208 0.58 8.26 5.72
N TYR A 209 1.81 8.01 6.18
CA TYR A 209 2.97 8.71 5.65
C TYR A 209 4.16 7.78 5.47
N LEU A 210 5.06 8.19 4.60
CA LEU A 210 6.35 7.54 4.40
C LEU A 210 7.43 8.60 4.20
N VAL A 211 8.67 8.18 4.37
CA VAL A 211 9.85 9.02 4.10
C VAL A 211 10.54 8.48 2.87
N TYR A 212 10.81 9.35 1.91
CA TYR A 212 11.59 9.04 0.71
C TYR A 212 12.44 10.25 0.34
N ASP A 213 13.74 10.03 0.08
CA ASP A 213 14.67 11.09 -0.32
C ASP A 213 14.60 12.34 0.59
N ASN A 214 14.68 12.11 1.90
CA ASN A 214 14.58 13.11 2.98
C ASN A 214 13.33 14.00 2.94
N LYS A 215 12.25 13.54 2.30
CA LYS A 215 10.96 14.22 2.25
C LYS A 215 9.89 13.34 2.89
N ILE A 216 8.88 13.99 3.46
CA ILE A 216 7.73 13.34 4.09
C ILE A 216 6.57 13.38 3.09
N PHE A 217 6.08 12.22 2.68
CA PHE A 217 4.90 12.10 1.83
C PHE A 217 3.72 11.67 2.69
N VAL A 218 2.67 12.50 2.77
CA VAL A 218 1.47 12.23 3.56
C VAL A 218 0.29 11.97 2.65
N ALA A 219 -0.24 10.75 2.69
CA ALA A 219 -1.45 10.35 1.99
C ALA A 219 -2.69 10.61 2.86
N ASP A 220 -3.72 11.25 2.29
CA ASP A 220 -4.97 11.54 2.98
C ASP A 220 -6.18 11.43 2.04
N SER A 221 -6.91 10.31 2.12
CA SER A 221 -8.07 10.07 1.25
C SER A 221 -9.31 10.86 1.64
N THR A 222 -9.36 11.45 2.84
CA THR A 222 -10.47 12.31 3.27
C THR A 222 -10.59 13.57 2.39
N LYS A 223 -9.50 13.92 1.70
CA LYS A 223 -9.40 15.06 0.78
C LYS A 223 -9.41 14.63 -0.70
N GLY A 224 -9.92 13.44 -1.02
CA GLY A 224 -9.82 12.83 -2.35
C GLY A 224 -8.45 12.17 -2.55
N LEU A 225 -7.96 12.04 -3.79
CA LEU A 225 -6.56 11.64 -4.00
C LEU A 225 -5.67 12.85 -3.69
N SER A 226 -5.19 12.91 -2.45
CA SER A 226 -4.35 13.99 -1.91
C SER A 226 -3.09 13.41 -1.30
N ILE A 227 -1.93 13.88 -1.77
CA ILE A 227 -0.63 13.58 -1.18
C ILE A 227 0.10 14.90 -0.93
N SER A 228 0.32 15.27 0.32
CA SER A 228 1.08 16.47 0.70
C SER A 228 2.54 16.09 0.92
N VAL A 229 3.47 16.85 0.35
CA VAL A 229 4.90 16.58 0.41
C VAL A 229 5.60 17.67 1.20
N PHE A 230 6.33 17.29 2.24
CA PHE A 230 7.03 18.19 3.14
C PHE A 230 8.55 17.97 3.09
N ASP A 231 9.31 19.00 3.43
CA ASP A 231 10.73 18.85 3.71
C ASP A 231 10.98 18.15 5.06
N GLU A 232 12.24 17.92 5.41
CA GLU A 232 12.64 17.26 6.66
C GLU A 232 12.24 18.03 7.93
N THR A 233 11.99 19.34 7.84
CA THR A 233 11.58 20.18 8.97
C THR A 233 10.06 20.29 9.11
N GLY A 234 9.31 19.83 8.11
CA GLY A 234 7.85 19.86 8.09
C GLY A 234 7.25 21.03 7.32
N ASN A 235 8.03 21.78 6.53
CA ASN A 235 7.46 22.79 5.64
C ASN A 235 6.85 22.12 4.42
N LEU A 236 5.64 22.52 4.05
CA LEU A 236 4.96 22.03 2.86
C LEU A 236 5.72 22.51 1.60
N LEU A 237 6.19 21.56 0.79
CA LEU A 237 6.84 21.84 -0.48
C LEU A 237 5.81 21.96 -1.60
N TYR A 238 4.91 20.98 -1.71
CA TYR A 238 3.85 20.93 -2.71
C TYR A 238 2.78 19.89 -2.34
N GLU A 239 1.65 19.94 -3.05
CA GLU A 239 0.59 18.94 -2.95
C GLU A 239 0.31 18.30 -4.30
N ILE A 240 0.13 16.99 -4.30
CA ILE A 240 -0.33 16.22 -5.45
C ILE A 240 -1.82 15.98 -5.26
N ARG A 241 -2.63 16.45 -6.22
CA ARG A 241 -4.08 16.26 -6.24
C ARG A 241 -4.52 15.81 -7.61
N HIS A 242 -5.31 14.74 -7.66
CA HIS A 242 -5.94 14.27 -8.89
C HIS A 242 -7.41 13.97 -8.68
N PRO A 243 -8.26 14.28 -9.68
CA PRO A 243 -9.63 13.79 -9.67
C PRO A 243 -9.62 12.27 -9.81
N VAL A 244 -10.41 11.63 -8.95
CA VAL A 244 -10.75 10.21 -9.01
C VAL A 244 -12.24 10.06 -8.77
N ASP A 245 -12.86 9.12 -9.48
CA ASP A 245 -14.28 8.89 -9.35
C ASP A 245 -14.60 8.32 -7.96
N ARG A 246 -15.63 8.88 -7.30
CA ARG A 246 -16.12 8.32 -6.04
C ARG A 246 -16.99 7.12 -6.32
N ILE A 247 -16.64 5.99 -5.69
CA ILE A 247 -17.31 4.72 -5.93
C ILE A 247 -18.26 4.45 -4.79
N LYS A 248 -19.53 4.20 -5.12
CA LYS A 248 -20.55 3.94 -4.11
C LYS A 248 -20.30 2.62 -3.41
N VAL A 249 -20.52 2.59 -2.09
CA VAL A 249 -20.57 1.34 -1.34
C VAL A 249 -21.85 0.61 -1.73
N THR A 250 -21.71 -0.53 -2.41
CA THR A 250 -22.85 -1.29 -2.94
C THR A 250 -23.57 -2.07 -1.84
N LYS A 251 -24.86 -2.37 -2.02
CA LYS A 251 -25.61 -3.25 -1.11
C LYS A 251 -24.99 -4.65 -1.02
N GLU A 252 -24.52 -5.18 -2.14
CA GLU A 252 -23.81 -6.46 -2.20
C GLU A 252 -22.57 -6.48 -1.30
N TYR A 253 -21.77 -5.40 -1.32
CA TYR A 253 -20.63 -5.28 -0.40
C TYR A 253 -21.09 -5.22 1.06
N GLN A 254 -22.13 -4.45 1.36
CA GLN A 254 -22.68 -4.37 2.73
C GLN A 254 -23.13 -5.73 3.24
N GLU A 255 -23.86 -6.49 2.42
CA GLU A 255 -24.33 -7.84 2.73
C GLU A 255 -23.16 -8.82 2.93
N LYS A 256 -22.16 -8.78 2.03
CA LYS A 256 -20.93 -9.58 2.18
C LYS A 256 -20.26 -9.33 3.53
N ILE A 257 -20.08 -8.07 3.92
CA ILE A 257 -19.47 -7.72 5.21
C ILE A 257 -20.35 -8.19 6.36
N ILE A 258 -21.65 -7.89 6.35
CA ILE A 258 -22.60 -8.26 7.41
C ILE A 258 -22.61 -9.77 7.66
N ASN A 259 -22.60 -10.57 6.58
CA ASN A 259 -22.62 -12.04 6.67
C ASN A 259 -21.33 -12.59 7.31
N ASN A 260 -20.19 -11.94 7.09
CA ASN A 260 -18.89 -12.34 7.63
C ASN A 260 -18.61 -11.81 9.05
N LEU A 261 -19.47 -10.96 9.63
CA LEU A 261 -19.29 -10.50 11.00
C LEU A 261 -19.41 -11.66 11.99
N THR A 262 -18.62 -11.64 13.06
CA THR A 262 -18.76 -12.61 14.15
C THR A 262 -19.97 -12.28 15.02
N GLU A 263 -20.50 -13.27 15.72
CA GLU A 263 -21.63 -13.08 16.63
C GLU A 263 -21.29 -12.08 17.75
N ILE A 264 -20.10 -12.21 18.34
CA ILE A 264 -19.57 -11.28 19.34
C ILE A 264 -19.53 -9.85 18.79
N PHE A 265 -19.13 -9.68 17.52
CA PHE A 265 -19.13 -8.35 16.91
C PHE A 265 -20.55 -7.81 16.78
N ARG A 266 -21.50 -8.59 16.27
CA ARG A 266 -22.91 -8.19 16.05
C ARG A 266 -23.64 -7.84 17.35
N GLN A 267 -23.30 -8.50 18.46
CA GLN A 267 -23.88 -8.22 19.78
C GLN A 267 -23.42 -6.85 20.30
N ASN A 268 -22.15 -6.51 20.10
CA ASN A 268 -21.52 -5.32 20.68
C ASN A 268 -21.49 -4.10 19.75
N ASN A 269 -21.68 -4.28 18.44
CA ASN A 269 -21.47 -3.23 17.43
C ASN A 269 -22.65 -3.10 16.47
N GLN A 270 -22.89 -1.87 16.03
CA GLN A 270 -23.76 -1.52 14.91
C GLN A 270 -22.89 -1.16 13.70
N PRO A 271 -22.89 -1.96 12.62
CA PRO A 271 -22.13 -1.65 11.42
C PRO A 271 -22.71 -0.42 10.73
N ILE A 272 -21.85 0.54 10.38
CA ILE A 272 -22.17 1.77 9.65
C ILE A 272 -21.38 1.75 8.34
N PHE A 273 -22.06 2.00 7.23
CA PHE A 273 -21.45 2.09 5.91
C PHE A 273 -21.57 3.51 5.38
N PRO A 274 -20.47 4.15 4.94
CA PRO A 274 -20.54 5.43 4.23
C PRO A 274 -21.13 5.24 2.83
N ASP A 275 -21.52 6.34 2.19
CA ASP A 275 -22.07 6.30 0.82
C ASP A 275 -21.02 5.87 -0.22
N TYR A 276 -19.75 6.15 0.03
CA TYR A 276 -18.65 5.93 -0.91
C TYR A 276 -17.46 5.24 -0.25
N PHE A 277 -16.74 4.44 -1.03
CA PHE A 277 -15.40 3.98 -0.69
C PHE A 277 -14.40 5.16 -0.68
N PRO A 278 -13.27 5.03 0.03
CA PRO A 278 -12.22 6.03 0.00
C PRO A 278 -11.69 6.24 -1.42
N ALA A 279 -11.15 7.43 -1.70
CA ALA A 279 -10.56 7.74 -3.00
C ALA A 279 -9.40 6.78 -3.36
N PHE A 280 -8.64 6.37 -2.35
CA PHE A 280 -7.56 5.39 -2.47
C PHE A 280 -7.27 4.74 -1.12
N VAL A 281 -6.58 3.61 -1.13
CA VAL A 281 -6.40 2.74 0.05
C VAL A 281 -4.94 2.38 0.36
N ALA A 282 -4.01 2.76 -0.52
CA ALA A 282 -2.59 2.57 -0.30
C ALA A 282 -1.78 3.56 -1.14
N MET A 283 -0.65 4.00 -0.59
CA MET A 283 0.42 4.72 -1.29
C MET A 283 1.75 4.02 -1.03
N LYS A 284 2.54 3.81 -2.08
CA LYS A 284 3.91 3.28 -2.02
C LYS A 284 4.86 4.16 -2.83
N ILE A 285 6.16 4.14 -2.51
CA ILE A 285 7.19 4.75 -3.35
C ILE A 285 8.28 3.71 -3.63
N ASP A 286 8.62 3.54 -4.89
CA ASP A 286 9.70 2.66 -5.37
C ASP A 286 10.32 3.28 -6.63
N GLY A 287 11.65 3.30 -6.70
CA GLY A 287 12.39 3.80 -7.86
C GLY A 287 12.00 5.21 -8.32
N GLY A 288 11.69 6.11 -7.38
CA GLY A 288 11.24 7.49 -7.68
C GLY A 288 9.83 7.60 -8.25
N LYS A 289 9.00 6.55 -8.11
CA LYS A 289 7.60 6.55 -8.54
C LYS A 289 6.67 6.35 -7.36
N ILE A 290 5.56 7.07 -7.36
CA ILE A 290 4.48 6.91 -6.40
C ILE A 290 3.44 5.96 -6.99
N TYR A 291 3.08 4.91 -6.27
CA TYR A 291 2.03 3.97 -6.63
C TYR A 291 0.84 4.17 -5.70
N VAL A 292 -0.32 4.47 -6.26
CA VAL A 292 -1.58 4.63 -5.52
C VAL A 292 -2.56 3.55 -5.95
N VAL A 293 -3.08 2.78 -4.98
CA VAL A 293 -4.16 1.81 -5.23
C VAL A 293 -5.49 2.48 -4.93
N THR A 294 -6.34 2.64 -5.95
CA THR A 294 -7.67 3.27 -5.79
C THR A 294 -8.73 2.23 -5.44
N SER A 295 -9.93 2.69 -5.08
CA SER A 295 -11.08 1.80 -4.88
C SER A 295 -11.71 1.32 -6.21
N ALA A 296 -11.23 1.79 -7.36
CA ALA A 296 -11.74 1.38 -8.67
C ALA A 296 -11.31 -0.05 -8.97
N ARG A 297 -12.23 -0.84 -9.53
CA ARG A 297 -12.02 -2.24 -9.84
C ARG A 297 -12.58 -2.61 -11.21
N LYS A 298 -11.84 -3.44 -11.95
CA LYS A 298 -12.27 -4.07 -13.19
C LYS A 298 -11.94 -5.55 -13.14
N GLY A 299 -12.98 -6.40 -13.07
CA GLY A 299 -12.80 -7.83 -12.83
C GLY A 299 -12.12 -8.08 -11.49
N ASN A 300 -11.00 -8.81 -11.49
CA ASN A 300 -10.25 -9.13 -10.27
C ASN A 300 -9.16 -8.13 -9.91
N PHE A 301 -9.01 -7.04 -10.67
CA PHE A 301 -7.92 -6.10 -10.49
C PHE A 301 -8.41 -4.74 -10.02
N ASN A 302 -7.74 -4.21 -9.01
CA ASN A 302 -7.87 -2.83 -8.58
C ASN A 302 -7.03 -1.91 -9.50
N GLU A 303 -7.48 -0.68 -9.64
CA GLU A 303 -6.75 0.37 -10.34
C GLU A 303 -5.52 0.79 -9.54
N VAL A 304 -4.41 0.92 -10.26
CA VAL A 304 -3.16 1.49 -9.81
C VAL A 304 -2.90 2.73 -10.63
N ILE A 305 -2.67 3.85 -9.95
CA ILE A 305 -2.18 5.09 -10.56
C ILE A 305 -0.71 5.20 -10.20
N VAL A 306 0.15 5.24 -11.22
CA VAL A 306 1.60 5.43 -11.06
C VAL A 306 1.94 6.86 -11.44
N MET A 307 2.65 7.56 -10.57
CA MET A 307 3.07 8.94 -10.76
C MET A 307 4.59 9.07 -10.56
N ASP A 308 5.19 10.11 -11.11
CA ASP A 308 6.50 10.56 -10.62
C ASP A 308 6.35 11.32 -9.28
N LEU A 309 7.47 11.67 -8.65
CA LEU A 309 7.46 12.38 -7.36
C LEU A 309 6.83 13.78 -7.41
N SER A 310 6.69 14.38 -8.60
CA SER A 310 5.99 15.65 -8.78
C SER A 310 4.47 15.49 -8.86
N GLY A 311 3.98 14.24 -8.95
CA GLY A 311 2.58 13.92 -9.13
C GLY A 311 2.12 13.82 -10.58
N LYS A 312 3.02 13.89 -11.56
CA LYS A 312 2.62 13.66 -12.96
C LYS A 312 2.29 12.18 -13.14
N ILE A 313 1.08 11.91 -13.63
CA ILE A 313 0.63 10.55 -13.92
C ILE A 313 1.45 9.97 -15.07
N LEU A 314 2.09 8.85 -14.81
CA LEU A 314 2.85 8.05 -15.78
C LEU A 314 1.98 6.92 -16.34
N GLU A 315 1.14 6.31 -15.50
CA GLU A 315 0.28 5.19 -15.87
C GLU A 315 -1.01 5.18 -15.03
N ARG A 316 -2.11 4.74 -15.65
CA ARG A 316 -3.31 4.24 -14.95
C ARG A 316 -3.68 2.88 -15.51
N SER A 317 -3.78 1.86 -14.67
CA SER A 317 -4.13 0.51 -15.12
C SER A 317 -4.81 -0.32 -14.03
N PHE A 318 -5.66 -1.27 -14.43
CA PHE A 318 -6.27 -2.25 -13.52
C PHE A 318 -5.39 -3.49 -13.48
N ARG A 319 -4.47 -3.56 -12.50
CA ARG A 319 -3.42 -4.60 -12.45
C ARG A 319 -3.15 -5.20 -11.07
N PHE A 320 -3.70 -4.66 -9.98
CA PHE A 320 -3.40 -5.18 -8.64
C PHE A 320 -4.48 -6.17 -8.18
N PRO A 321 -4.18 -7.47 -8.02
CA PRO A 321 -5.21 -8.50 -7.84
C PRO A 321 -5.70 -8.69 -6.39
N LYS A 322 -5.00 -8.13 -5.40
CA LYS A 322 -5.30 -8.37 -3.97
C LYS A 322 -6.63 -7.73 -3.56
N GLU A 323 -7.46 -8.45 -2.81
CA GLU A 323 -8.70 -7.86 -2.30
C GLU A 323 -8.42 -6.77 -1.26
N ILE A 324 -9.08 -5.61 -1.41
CA ILE A 324 -8.90 -4.45 -0.53
C ILE A 324 -9.59 -4.67 0.82
N GLY A 325 -8.82 -4.47 1.92
CA GLY A 325 -9.34 -4.42 3.28
C GLY A 325 -9.78 -3.01 3.70
N TYR A 326 -11.06 -2.68 3.53
CA TYR A 326 -11.58 -1.34 3.84
C TYR A 326 -11.84 -1.04 5.32
N PHE A 327 -11.81 -2.06 6.19
CA PHE A 327 -12.04 -1.84 7.63
C PHE A 327 -10.90 -1.04 8.26
N VAL A 328 -9.65 -1.34 7.89
CA VAL A 328 -8.46 -0.56 8.28
C VAL A 328 -7.54 -0.47 7.05
N PRO A 329 -7.74 0.50 6.14
CA PRO A 329 -6.96 0.61 4.90
C PRO A 329 -5.45 0.70 5.13
N ASN A 330 -5.02 1.32 6.24
CA ASN A 330 -3.60 1.33 6.63
C ASN A 330 -3.03 -0.09 6.82
N SER A 331 -3.74 -1.00 7.49
CA SER A 331 -3.31 -2.40 7.63
C SER A 331 -3.31 -3.15 6.30
N PHE A 332 -4.23 -2.82 5.40
CA PHE A 332 -4.20 -3.35 4.03
C PHE A 332 -2.98 -2.87 3.26
N ALA A 333 -2.69 -1.56 3.27
CA ALA A 333 -1.50 -0.98 2.62
C ALA A 333 -0.19 -1.58 3.14
N GLN A 334 -0.19 -2.02 4.38
CA GLN A 334 0.95 -2.66 5.02
C GLN A 334 1.14 -4.15 4.66
N SER A 335 0.10 -4.81 4.13
CA SER A 335 0.11 -6.25 3.79
C SER A 335 0.75 -6.59 2.45
N PHE A 336 1.16 -5.58 1.70
CA PHE A 336 1.83 -5.73 0.41
C PHE A 336 2.86 -4.62 0.22
N ASP A 337 3.73 -4.78 -0.76
CA ASP A 337 4.61 -3.72 -1.25
C ASP A 337 4.81 -3.77 -2.76
N VAL A 338 5.56 -2.80 -3.29
CA VAL A 338 5.98 -2.74 -4.68
C VAL A 338 7.49 -2.53 -4.77
N GLU A 339 8.16 -3.33 -5.60
CA GLU A 339 9.56 -3.11 -5.93
C GLU A 339 9.77 -3.44 -7.41
N GLN A 340 10.50 -2.58 -8.14
CA GLN A 340 10.74 -2.74 -9.57
C GLN A 340 9.43 -2.91 -10.37
N GLY A 341 8.36 -2.25 -9.92
CA GLY A 341 7.02 -2.35 -10.49
C GLY A 341 6.30 -3.69 -10.26
N LYS A 342 6.87 -4.63 -9.50
CA LYS A 342 6.24 -5.90 -9.12
C LYS A 342 5.53 -5.73 -7.79
N PHE A 343 4.28 -6.19 -7.70
CA PHE A 343 3.57 -6.22 -6.42
C PHE A 343 3.92 -7.49 -5.66
N VAL A 344 4.23 -7.36 -4.37
CA VAL A 344 4.49 -8.50 -3.49
C VAL A 344 3.54 -8.52 -2.31
N TRP A 345 2.99 -9.68 -1.99
CA TRP A 345 2.17 -9.86 -0.80
C TRP A 345 2.22 -11.31 -0.33
N VAL A 346 1.77 -11.53 0.91
CA VAL A 346 1.66 -12.87 1.48
C VAL A 346 0.19 -13.15 1.79
N GLU A 347 -0.25 -14.36 1.47
CA GLU A 347 -1.59 -14.87 1.77
C GLU A 347 -1.50 -16.25 2.44
N TYR A 348 -2.47 -16.57 3.27
CA TYR A 348 -2.56 -17.89 3.88
C TYR A 348 -3.43 -18.79 3.00
N ASN A 349 -2.87 -19.90 2.53
CA ASN A 349 -3.59 -20.91 1.77
C ASN A 349 -4.19 -21.92 2.76
N GLU A 350 -5.48 -21.75 3.06
CA GLU A 350 -6.24 -22.62 3.98
C GLU A 350 -6.17 -24.11 3.60
N PRO A 351 -6.45 -24.54 2.34
CA PRO A 351 -6.29 -25.94 1.94
C PRO A 351 -4.89 -26.52 2.17
N ALA A 352 -3.84 -25.75 1.94
CA ALA A 352 -2.46 -26.20 2.10
C ALA A 352 -1.91 -25.96 3.52
N ALA A 353 -2.67 -25.29 4.39
CA ALA A 353 -2.31 -24.90 5.75
C ALA A 353 -0.93 -24.21 5.86
N GLN A 354 -0.61 -23.33 4.90
CA GLN A 354 0.67 -22.63 4.83
C GLN A 354 0.53 -21.24 4.23
N TYR A 355 1.51 -20.38 4.49
CA TYR A 355 1.61 -19.09 3.81
C TYR A 355 2.17 -19.23 2.40
N GLU A 356 1.77 -18.34 1.50
CA GLU A 356 2.25 -18.24 0.13
C GLU A 356 2.66 -16.79 -0.16
N LEU A 357 3.87 -16.64 -0.70
CA LEU A 357 4.35 -15.38 -1.26
C LEU A 357 3.92 -15.28 -2.71
N HIS A 358 3.29 -14.15 -3.03
CA HIS A 358 2.86 -13.81 -4.37
C HIS A 358 3.71 -12.66 -4.89
N ILE A 359 4.25 -12.80 -6.11
CA ILE A 359 5.02 -11.78 -6.82
C ILE A 359 4.37 -11.58 -8.18
N TYR A 360 3.78 -10.41 -8.42
CA TYR A 360 3.00 -10.09 -9.62
C TYR A 360 3.66 -9.02 -10.48
#